data_AF-L1P5P4-F1
#
_entry.id   AF-L1P5P4-F1
#
_cell.length_a   1.000
_cell.length_b   1.000
_cell.length_c   1.000
_cell.angle_alpha   90.00
_cell.angle_beta   90.00
_cell.angle_gamma   90.00
#
_symmetry.space_group_name_H-M   'P 1'
#
loop_
_entity.id
_entity.type
_entity.pdbx_description
1 polymer ?
#
loop_
_entity_poly.entity_id
_entity_poly.type
_entity_poly.pdbx_seq_one_letter_code
_entity_poly.pdbx_strand_id
1 'polypeptide(L)'
;MDNIDNYDKATNLLFEYEKLYFTSPDEALKKMVDLYPIADEAFNHTVTDAIHLWLLDHISPDVKSYIRDILSKEGDPDFRKIYSAWLNWKS
;
A
#
# COMPACT_ATOMS: atom_id res chain seq x y z
N MET A 1 12.82 4.35 20.25
CA MET A 1 12.97 2.87 20.13
C MET A 1 11.92 2.31 19.19
N ASP A 2 10.83 3.05 18.96
CA ASP A 2 9.64 2.71 18.18
C ASP A 2 9.86 2.41 16.67
N ASN A 3 10.94 2.91 16.06
CA ASN A 3 11.13 2.79 14.61
C ASN A 3 11.48 1.35 14.16
N ILE A 4 12.20 0.60 15.00
CA ILE A 4 12.57 -0.80 14.69
C ILE A 4 11.34 -1.71 14.82
N ASP A 5 10.50 -1.48 15.83
CA ASP A 5 9.28 -2.27 16.04
C ASP A 5 8.27 -2.05 14.90
N ASN A 6 8.15 -0.82 14.40
CA ASN A 6 7.30 -0.51 13.25
C ASN A 6 7.87 -1.07 11.93
N TYR A 7 9.19 -1.10 11.77
CA TYR A 7 9.85 -1.69 10.61
C TYR A 7 9.54 -3.20 10.51
N ASP A 8 9.75 -3.94 11.59
CA ASP A 8 9.50 -5.39 11.63
C ASP A 8 8.00 -5.70 11.49
N LYS A 9 7.16 -4.89 12.12
CA LYS A 9 5.71 -5.00 11.98
C LYS A 9 5.26 -4.80 10.52
N ALA A 10 5.75 -3.76 9.84
CA ALA A 10 5.40 -3.51 8.46
C ALA A 10 5.82 -4.67 7.54
N THR A 11 7.01 -5.21 7.78
CA THR A 11 7.53 -6.38 7.05
C THR A 11 6.66 -7.61 7.23
N ASN A 12 6.28 -7.92 8.47
CA ASN A 12 5.43 -9.08 8.77
C ASN A 12 4.02 -8.94 8.17
N LEU A 13 3.42 -7.75 8.24
CA LEU A 13 2.12 -7.48 7.65
C LEU A 13 2.15 -7.63 6.12
N LEU A 14 3.20 -7.18 5.45
CA LEU A 14 3.34 -7.38 4.01
C LEU A 14 3.31 -8.88 3.66
N PHE A 15 4.10 -9.71 4.37
CA PHE A 15 4.10 -11.16 4.14
C PHE A 15 2.72 -11.81 4.39
N GLU A 16 1.96 -11.34 5.37
CA GLU A 16 0.60 -11.81 5.60
C GLU A 16 -0.33 -11.44 4.45
N TYR A 17 -0.22 -10.22 3.92
CA TYR A 17 -1.05 -9.74 2.83
C TYR A 17 -0.70 -10.41 1.50
N GLU A 18 0.58 -10.70 1.23
CA GLU A 18 1.00 -11.51 0.09
C GLU A 18 0.40 -12.92 0.12
N LYS A 19 0.28 -13.53 1.31
CA LYS A 19 -0.42 -14.81 1.46
C LYS A 19 -1.93 -14.67 1.27
N LEU A 20 -2.53 -13.61 1.81
CA LEU A 20 -3.96 -13.32 1.66
C LEU A 20 -4.33 -13.13 0.19
N TYR A 21 -3.44 -12.59 -0.63
CA TYR A 21 -3.69 -12.36 -2.05
C TYR A 21 -4.15 -13.62 -2.80
N PHE A 22 -3.64 -14.80 -2.44
CA PHE A 22 -4.01 -16.06 -3.08
C PHE A 22 -5.47 -16.49 -2.82
N THR A 23 -6.12 -15.95 -1.80
CA THR A 23 -7.51 -16.27 -1.45
C THR A 23 -8.44 -15.07 -1.60
N SER A 24 -7.95 -13.85 -1.39
CA SER A 24 -8.71 -12.59 -1.46
C SER A 24 -7.86 -11.45 -2.05
N PRO A 25 -7.66 -11.40 -3.38
CA PRO A 25 -6.75 -10.46 -4.04
C PRO A 25 -7.03 -8.98 -3.71
N ASP A 26 -8.28 -8.54 -3.88
CA ASP A 26 -8.64 -7.14 -3.67
C ASP A 26 -8.54 -6.73 -2.20
N GLU A 27 -8.84 -7.64 -1.26
CA GLU A 27 -8.68 -7.36 0.17
C GLU A 27 -7.20 -7.21 0.53
N ALA A 28 -6.34 -8.10 0.02
CA ALA A 28 -4.90 -8.02 0.22
C ALA A 28 -4.32 -6.71 -0.30
N LEU A 29 -4.67 -6.32 -1.53
CA LEU A 29 -4.18 -5.07 -2.13
C LEU A 29 -4.68 -3.83 -1.37
N LYS A 30 -5.94 -3.82 -0.89
CA LYS A 30 -6.45 -2.73 -0.05
C LYS A 30 -5.67 -2.62 1.27
N LYS A 31 -5.36 -3.75 1.91
CA LYS A 31 -4.52 -3.78 3.11
C LYS A 31 -3.08 -3.34 2.84
N MET A 32 -2.52 -3.62 1.66
CA MET A 32 -1.22 -3.11 1.23
C MET A 32 -1.25 -1.59 1.03
N VAL A 33 -2.33 -1.03 0.47
CA VAL A 33 -2.52 0.43 0.39
C VAL A 33 -2.52 1.06 1.79
N ASP A 34 -3.25 0.47 2.75
CA ASP A 34 -3.28 0.93 4.14
C ASP A 34 -1.93 0.80 4.86
N LEU A 35 -1.12 -0.19 4.45
CA LEU A 35 0.21 -0.43 5.03
C LEU A 35 1.25 0.60 4.59
N TYR A 36 1.08 1.17 3.40
CA TYR A 36 2.06 2.08 2.80
C TYR A 36 2.52 3.22 3.73
N PRO A 37 1.63 4.05 4.31
CA PRO A 37 2.06 5.14 5.19
C PRO A 37 2.79 4.63 6.45
N ILE A 38 2.39 3.48 6.98
CA ILE A 38 3.05 2.86 8.15
C ILE A 38 4.49 2.45 7.80
N ALA A 39 4.69 1.91 6.60
CA ALA A 39 6.01 1.52 6.11
C ALA A 39 6.89 2.74 5.81
N ASP A 40 6.32 3.80 5.24
CA ASP A 40 7.01 5.05 4.95
C ASP A 40 7.49 5.74 6.24
N GLU A 41 6.61 5.87 7.25
CA GLU A 41 6.95 6.41 8.57
C GLU A 41 8.06 5.60 9.27
N ALA A 42 8.08 4.27 9.04
CA ALA A 42 9.10 3.36 9.56
C ALA A 42 10.42 3.38 8.76
N PHE A 43 10.53 4.21 7.71
CA PHE A 43 11.63 4.22 6.74
C PHE A 43 11.90 2.82 6.13
N ASN A 44 10.85 2.00 6.00
CA ASN A 44 10.94 0.66 5.44
C ASN A 44 10.77 0.68 3.92
N HIS A 45 11.83 1.11 3.24
CA HIS A 45 11.85 1.22 1.77
C HIS A 45 11.58 -0.10 1.06
N THR A 46 11.98 -1.23 1.65
CA THR A 46 11.71 -2.57 1.10
C THR A 46 10.21 -2.81 0.98
N VAL A 47 9.44 -2.46 2.02
CA VAL A 47 7.99 -2.67 2.04
C VAL A 47 7.28 -1.66 1.14
N THR A 48 7.67 -0.37 1.17
CA THR A 48 7.06 0.64 0.28
C THR A 48 7.26 0.30 -1.19
N ASP A 49 8.47 -0.15 -1.58
CA ASP A 49 8.79 -0.54 -2.96
C ASP A 49 8.01 -1.80 -3.37
N ALA A 50 7.91 -2.78 -2.49
CA ALA A 50 7.12 -3.99 -2.76
C ALA A 50 5.64 -3.65 -2.97
N ILE A 51 5.04 -2.80 -2.12
CA ILE A 51 3.65 -2.35 -2.26
C ILE A 51 3.45 -1.65 -3.60
N HIS A 52 4.40 -0.79 -4.02
CA HIS A 52 4.36 -0.18 -5.34
C HIS A 52 4.29 -1.24 -6.43
N LEU A 53 5.22 -2.20 -6.47
CA LEU A 53 5.24 -3.25 -7.49
C LEU A 53 3.94 -4.08 -7.50
N TRP A 54 3.44 -4.47 -6.33
CA TRP A 54 2.17 -5.20 -6.21
C TRP A 54 1.01 -4.45 -6.85
N LEU A 55 0.89 -3.14 -6.57
CA LEU A 55 -0.17 -2.32 -7.14
C LEU A 55 0.06 -2.05 -8.64
N LEU A 56 1.30 -1.91 -9.11
CA LEU A 56 1.56 -1.74 -10.54
C LEU A 56 1.10 -2.96 -11.35
N ASP A 57 1.35 -4.16 -10.84
CA ASP A 57 1.10 -5.42 -11.55
C ASP A 57 -0.35 -5.93 -11.41
N HIS A 58 -1.02 -5.62 -10.29
CA HIS A 58 -2.26 -6.33 -9.92
C HIS A 58 -3.46 -5.42 -9.59
N ILE A 59 -3.34 -4.10 -9.75
CA ILE A 59 -4.41 -3.17 -9.36
C ILE A 59 -5.72 -3.38 -10.14
N SER A 60 -6.77 -3.75 -9.42
CA SER A 60 -8.12 -3.97 -9.96
C SER A 60 -8.98 -2.69 -9.93
N PRO A 61 -10.10 -2.63 -10.67
CA PRO A 61 -11.05 -1.51 -10.58
C PRO A 61 -11.57 -1.25 -9.16
N ASP A 62 -11.79 -2.29 -8.36
CA ASP A 62 -12.29 -2.19 -6.98
C ASP A 62 -11.24 -1.58 -6.06
N VAL A 63 -9.96 -1.96 -6.23
CA VAL A 63 -8.84 -1.32 -5.52
C VAL A 63 -8.66 0.13 -5.97
N LYS A 64 -8.84 0.44 -7.26
CA LYS A 64 -8.83 1.85 -7.74
C LYS A 64 -9.95 2.67 -7.12
N SER A 65 -11.15 2.12 -6.97
CA SER A 65 -12.25 2.81 -6.28
C SER A 65 -11.88 3.11 -4.84
N TYR A 66 -11.31 2.13 -4.15
CA TYR A 66 -10.85 2.28 -2.77
C TYR A 66 -9.76 3.36 -2.61
N ILE A 67 -8.75 3.37 -3.49
CA ILE A 67 -7.70 4.41 -3.47
C ILE A 67 -8.28 5.81 -3.75
N ARG A 68 -9.30 5.94 -4.61
CA ARG A 68 -10.00 7.22 -4.81
C ARG A 68 -10.68 7.70 -3.53
N ASP A 69 -11.30 6.79 -2.78
CA ASP A 69 -11.94 7.12 -1.50
C ASP A 69 -10.94 7.61 -0.47
N ILE A 70 -9.76 6.97 -0.39
CA ILE A 70 -8.64 7.43 0.47
C ILE A 70 -8.14 8.80 0.02
N LEU A 71 -7.82 8.95 -1.27
CA LEU A 71 -7.31 10.20 -1.85
C LEU A 71 -8.26 11.39 -1.63
N SER A 72 -9.57 11.15 -1.59
CA SER A 72 -10.57 12.20 -1.30
C SER A 72 -10.47 12.78 0.11
N LYS A 73 -9.90 12.01 1.05
CA LYS A 73 -9.77 12.36 2.47
C LYS A 73 -8.33 12.70 2.86
N GLU A 74 -7.34 12.34 2.02
CA GLU A 74 -5.93 12.55 2.30
C GLU A 74 -5.56 14.04 2.28
N GLY A 75 -4.96 14.52 3.37
CA GLY A 75 -4.51 15.90 3.55
C GLY A 75 -3.04 16.11 3.19
N ASP A 76 -2.22 15.06 3.25
CA ASP A 76 -0.80 15.13 2.98
C ASP A 76 -0.50 15.22 1.47
N PRO A 77 0.13 16.30 0.97
CA PRO A 77 0.43 16.45 -0.46
C PRO A 77 1.28 15.33 -1.06
N ASP A 78 2.16 14.69 -0.28
CA ASP A 78 3.05 13.66 -0.76
C ASP A 78 2.32 12.32 -0.91
N PHE A 79 1.51 11.92 0.08
CA PHE A 79 0.63 10.76 -0.09
C PHE A 79 -0.42 10.96 -1.18
N ARG A 80 -0.95 12.18 -1.34
CA ARG A 80 -1.84 12.51 -2.47
C ARG A 80 -1.18 12.24 -3.83
N LYS A 81 0.10 12.59 -4.00
CA LYS A 81 0.85 12.32 -5.25
C LYS A 81 0.98 10.82 -5.49
N ILE A 82 1.31 10.06 -4.45
CA ILE A 82 1.50 8.61 -4.53
C ILE A 82 0.19 7.90 -4.91
N TYR A 83 -0.90 8.18 -4.20
CA TYR A 83 -2.22 7.60 -4.51
C TYR A 83 -2.70 8.00 -5.92
N SER A 84 -2.46 9.26 -6.33
CA SER A 84 -2.77 9.70 -7.68
C SER A 84 -1.92 8.98 -8.74
N ALA A 85 -0.65 8.66 -8.45
CA ALA A 85 0.22 7.94 -9.35
C ALA A 85 -0.30 6.51 -9.59
N TRP A 86 -0.68 5.79 -8.54
CA TRP A 86 -1.28 4.45 -8.67
C TRP A 86 -2.56 4.44 -9.49
N LEU A 87 -3.41 5.45 -9.33
CA LEU A 87 -4.67 5.55 -10.10
C LEU A 87 -4.44 5.80 -11.60
N ASN A 88 -3.41 6.57 -11.93
CA ASN A 88 -3.09 6.97 -13.30
C ASN A 88 -2.11 6.04 -14.01
N TRP A 89 -1.58 5.04 -13.31
CA TRP A 89 -0.69 4.07 -13.91
C TRP A 89 -1.42 3.25 -14.97
N LYS A 90 -0.80 3.17 -16.15
CA LYS A 90 -1.29 2.37 -17.26
C LYS A 90 -0.63 0.98 -17.16
N SER A 91 -1.44 0.00 -16.78
CA SER A 91 -1.15 -1.42 -17.03
C SER A 91 -1.30 -1.72 -18.52
#